data_AF-A0A226QPR8-F1
#
_entry.id   AF-A0A226QPR8-F1
#
_cell.length_a   1.000
_cell.length_b   1.000
_cell.length_c   1.000
_cell.angle_alpha   90.00
_cell.angle_beta   90.00
_cell.angle_gamma   90.00
#
_symmetry.space_group_name_H-M   'P 1'
#
loop_
_entity.id
_entity.type
_entity.pdbx_description
1 polymer ?
#
loop_
_entity_poly.entity_id
_entity_poly.type
_entity_poly.pdbx_seq_one_letter_code
_entity_poly.pdbx_strand_id
1 'polypeptide(L)'
;MKTVRVMKIVSNDETHLRSLDELMRVFGSAKRYAFNRLLEGRNAKDLIQHLLRQFQLNKRYAEDAVLLAQSLISSQRELLPMRLEDVQAKIEKTEKKIDDYQHGRKTPKKVDLQTCLDGLHRRLEKWKSKEDELKHHLDQGTIPRVIFGGKQNFYKRLKGKITNEEWKDLRSNQLYEKVWVIRS
;
A
#
# COMPACT_ATOMS: atom_id res chain seq x y z
N MET A 1 18.55 7.59 17.25
CA MET A 1 17.19 7.26 17.72
C MET A 1 16.31 8.47 17.46
N LYS A 2 15.43 8.48 16.44
CA LYS A 2 14.57 9.64 16.16
C LYS A 2 13.38 9.60 17.12
N THR A 3 13.35 10.48 18.11
CA THR A 3 12.24 10.62 19.06
C THR A 3 11.00 11.07 18.29
N VAL A 4 10.01 10.18 18.12
CA VAL A 4 8.73 10.54 17.51
C VAL A 4 7.86 11.17 18.59
N ARG A 5 7.71 12.51 18.58
CA ARG A 5 6.72 13.19 19.42
C ARG A 5 5.33 12.84 18.90
N VAL A 6 4.57 12.09 19.69
CA VAL A 6 3.15 11.83 19.45
C VAL A 6 2.36 12.94 20.12
N MET A 7 1.51 13.64 19.38
CA MET A 7 0.65 14.69 19.93
C MET A 7 -0.74 14.10 20.18
N LYS A 8 -1.20 14.15 21.42
CA LYS A 8 -2.53 13.67 21.81
C LYS A 8 -3.49 14.85 21.75
N ILE A 9 -4.45 14.79 20.83
CA ILE A 9 -5.55 15.77 20.80
C ILE A 9 -6.66 15.20 21.66
N VAL A 10 -6.89 15.82 22.82
CA VAL A 10 -8.06 15.56 23.67
C VAL A 10 -9.00 16.73 23.49
N SER A 11 -10.11 16.52 22.80
CA SER A 11 -11.19 17.51 22.68
C SER A 11 -12.48 16.82 23.10
N ASN A 12 -13.19 17.42 24.06
CA ASN A 12 -14.52 16.97 24.46
C ASN A 12 -15.63 17.56 23.58
N ASP A 13 -15.26 18.45 22.65
CA ASP A 13 -16.19 19.05 21.69
C ASP A 13 -16.26 18.19 20.41
N GLU A 14 -17.42 17.61 20.17
CA GLU A 14 -17.71 16.81 18.97
C GLU A 14 -17.51 17.59 17.67
N THR A 15 -17.74 18.90 17.66
CA THR A 15 -17.65 19.72 16.44
C THR A 15 -16.20 19.85 15.97
N HIS A 16 -15.26 19.99 16.90
CA HIS A 16 -13.83 20.00 16.62
C HIS A 16 -13.35 18.64 16.08
N LEU A 17 -13.87 17.54 16.63
CA LEU A 17 -13.53 16.19 16.16
C LEU A 17 -14.03 15.95 14.73
N ARG A 18 -15.27 16.37 14.41
CA ARG A 18 -15.83 16.27 13.05
C ARG A 18 -15.03 17.11 12.04
N SER A 19 -14.66 18.33 12.42
CA SER A 19 -13.85 19.21 11.57
C SER A 19 -12.47 18.61 11.27
N LEU A 20 -11.85 17.96 12.27
CA LEU A 20 -10.59 17.26 12.10
C LEU A 20 -10.74 16.04 11.18
N ASP A 21 -11.77 15.21 11.38
CA ASP A 21 -12.06 14.05 10.53
C ASP A 21 -12.27 14.46 9.06
N GLU A 22 -12.97 15.57 8.83
CA GLU A 22 -13.13 16.14 7.50
C GLU A 22 -11.79 16.59 6.90
N LEU A 23 -10.96 17.31 7.65
CA LEU A 23 -9.62 17.72 7.19
C LEU A 23 -8.76 16.51 6.82
N MET A 24 -8.76 15.46 7.66
CA MET A 24 -8.03 14.22 7.40
C MET A 24 -8.52 13.54 6.12
N ARG A 25 -9.83 13.47 5.91
CA ARG A 25 -10.47 12.92 4.71
C ARG A 25 -10.10 13.70 3.44
N VAL A 26 -10.17 15.02 3.49
CA VAL A 26 -9.84 15.91 2.37
C VAL A 26 -8.36 15.78 2.04
N PHE A 27 -7.48 15.88 3.03
CA PHE A 27 -6.04 15.74 2.84
C PHE A 27 -5.65 14.36 2.30
N GLY A 28 -6.19 13.29 2.87
CA GLY A 28 -5.95 11.93 2.38
C GLY A 28 -6.41 11.75 0.93
N SER A 29 -7.46 12.44 0.51
CA SER A 29 -7.92 12.47 -0.88
C SER A 29 -6.98 13.28 -1.79
N ALA A 30 -6.54 14.45 -1.35
CA ALA A 30 -5.57 15.28 -2.06
C ALA A 30 -4.23 14.56 -2.28
N LYS A 31 -3.69 13.89 -1.26
CA LYS A 31 -2.46 13.09 -1.37
C LYS A 31 -2.59 11.96 -2.39
N ARG A 32 -3.70 11.22 -2.37
CA ARG A 32 -3.97 10.13 -3.34
C ARG A 32 -4.11 10.67 -4.76
N TYR A 33 -4.78 11.82 -4.90
CA TYR A 33 -4.89 12.50 -6.18
C TYR A 33 -3.51 12.91 -6.70
N ALA A 34 -2.71 13.60 -5.87
CA ALA A 34 -1.35 14.01 -6.21
C ALA A 34 -0.48 12.82 -6.62
N PHE A 35 -0.52 11.72 -5.86
CA PHE A 35 0.21 10.49 -6.16
C PHE A 35 -0.08 9.97 -7.57
N ASN A 36 -1.36 9.80 -7.93
CA ASN A 36 -1.71 9.31 -9.26
C ASN A 36 -1.26 10.27 -10.36
N ARG A 37 -1.33 11.59 -10.12
CA ARG A 37 -0.96 12.58 -11.14
C ARG A 37 0.54 12.76 -11.30
N LEU A 38 1.31 12.57 -10.24
CA LEU A 38 2.77 12.50 -10.32
C LEU A 38 3.21 11.28 -11.14
N LEU A 39 2.51 10.14 -11.02
CA LEU A 39 2.78 8.96 -11.86
C LEU A 39 2.44 9.18 -13.33
N GLU A 40 1.45 10.03 -13.63
CA GLU A 40 1.11 10.46 -14.98
C GLU A 40 2.05 11.55 -15.54
N GLY A 41 3.07 11.97 -14.76
CA GLY A 41 4.05 12.98 -15.18
C GLY A 41 3.61 14.44 -15.00
N ARG A 42 2.52 14.72 -14.26
CA ARG A 42 2.15 16.12 -13.96
C ARG A 42 3.21 16.81 -13.10
N ASN A 43 3.40 18.11 -13.37
CA ASN A 43 4.31 18.96 -12.59
C ASN A 43 3.78 19.18 -11.15
N ALA A 44 4.69 19.12 -10.17
CA ALA A 44 4.38 19.30 -8.76
C ALA A 44 3.81 20.69 -8.44
N LYS A 45 4.33 21.76 -9.06
CA LYS A 45 3.89 23.14 -8.81
C LYS A 45 2.44 23.36 -9.27
N ASP A 46 2.11 22.85 -10.44
CA ASP A 46 0.73 22.92 -10.98
C ASP A 46 -0.23 22.08 -10.14
N LEU A 47 0.23 20.93 -9.65
CA LEU A 47 -0.55 20.12 -8.72
C LEU A 47 -0.85 20.87 -7.43
N ILE A 48 0.12 21.56 -6.82
CA ILE A 48 -0.12 22.36 -5.61
C ILE A 48 -1.22 23.40 -5.87
N GLN A 49 -1.14 24.14 -6.98
CA GLN A 49 -2.16 25.14 -7.35
C GLN A 49 -3.53 24.51 -7.59
N HIS A 50 -3.58 23.32 -8.20
CA HIS A 50 -4.82 22.59 -8.39
C HIS A 50 -5.41 22.10 -7.07
N LEU A 51 -4.59 21.58 -6.15
CA LEU A 51 -5.03 21.07 -4.85
C LEU A 51 -5.63 22.18 -3.98
N LEU A 52 -5.03 23.38 -4.00
CA LEU A 52 -5.56 24.57 -3.31
C LEU A 52 -7.02 24.85 -3.68
N ARG A 53 -7.34 24.82 -4.98
CA ARG A 53 -8.68 25.14 -5.49
C ARG A 53 -9.65 23.97 -5.35
N GLN A 54 -9.21 22.78 -5.76
CA GLN A 54 -10.07 21.59 -5.85
C GLN A 54 -10.44 21.01 -4.49
N PHE A 55 -9.48 21.00 -3.54
CA PHE A 55 -9.67 20.41 -2.21
C PHE A 55 -9.83 21.48 -1.12
N GLN A 56 -9.83 22.77 -1.49
CA GLN A 56 -9.92 23.90 -0.55
C GLN A 56 -8.89 23.82 0.60
N LEU A 57 -7.73 23.23 0.31
CA LEU A 57 -6.64 23.11 1.27
C LEU A 57 -5.86 24.42 1.33
N ASN A 58 -5.29 24.74 2.49
CA ASN A 58 -4.30 25.80 2.55
C ASN A 58 -3.00 25.40 1.83
N LYS A 59 -2.17 26.38 1.48
CA LYS A 59 -0.95 26.17 0.71
C LYS A 59 -0.02 25.14 1.33
N ARG A 60 0.15 25.19 2.65
CA ARG A 60 1.01 24.26 3.40
C ARG A 60 0.53 22.81 3.28
N TYR A 61 -0.77 22.55 3.47
CA TYR A 61 -1.32 21.20 3.32
C TYR A 61 -1.26 20.71 1.87
N ALA A 62 -1.44 21.59 0.88
CA ALA A 62 -1.29 21.23 -0.52
C ALA A 62 0.16 20.83 -0.86
N GLU A 63 1.14 21.60 -0.38
CA GLU A 63 2.57 21.30 -0.50
C GLU A 63 2.93 19.98 0.19
N ASP A 64 2.48 19.78 1.44
CA ASP A 64 2.70 18.55 2.20
C ASP A 64 2.09 17.33 1.52
N ALA A 65 0.88 17.45 0.94
CA ALA A 65 0.24 16.36 0.22
C ALA A 65 1.06 15.90 -1.00
N VAL A 66 1.63 16.86 -1.74
CA VAL A 66 2.51 16.55 -2.89
C VAL A 66 3.84 15.97 -2.41
N LEU A 67 4.45 16.53 -1.37
CA LEU A 67 5.71 16.04 -0.80
C LEU A 67 5.59 14.61 -0.29
N LEU A 68 4.51 14.29 0.43
CA LEU A 68 4.25 12.93 0.90
C LEU A 68 3.98 11.97 -0.26
N ALA A 69 3.29 12.42 -1.31
CA ALA A 69 3.08 11.61 -2.50
C ALA A 69 4.40 11.30 -3.24
N GLN A 70 5.29 12.28 -3.40
CA GLN A 70 6.62 12.10 -3.99
C GLN A 70 7.48 11.15 -3.14
N SER A 71 7.52 11.36 -1.82
CA SER A 71 8.24 10.49 -0.89
C SER A 71 7.74 9.04 -0.98
N LEU A 72 6.42 8.85 -1.09
CA LEU A 72 5.84 7.52 -1.24
C LEU A 72 6.26 6.87 -2.57
N ILE A 73 6.27 7.61 -3.67
CA ILE A 73 6.73 7.11 -4.98
C ILE A 73 8.21 6.71 -4.89
N SER A 74 9.08 7.55 -4.30
CA SER A 74 10.50 7.25 -4.12
C SER A 74 10.68 5.95 -3.32
N SER A 75 10.01 5.85 -2.18
CA SER A 75 10.05 4.64 -1.35
C SER A 75 9.56 3.40 -2.09
N GLN A 76 8.52 3.48 -2.92
CA GLN A 76 8.08 2.33 -3.71
C GLN A 76 9.11 1.91 -4.77
N ARG A 77 9.81 2.87 -5.39
CA ARG A 77 10.88 2.59 -6.35
C ARG A 77 12.08 1.94 -5.68
N GLU A 78 12.54 2.50 -4.55
CA GLU A 78 13.66 1.97 -3.76
C GLU A 78 13.40 0.55 -3.25
N LEU A 79 12.16 0.24 -2.86
CA LEU A 79 11.78 -1.10 -2.39
C LEU A 79 11.59 -2.12 -3.52
N LEU A 80 11.54 -1.68 -4.79
CA LEU A 80 11.20 -2.57 -5.91
C LEU A 80 12.24 -3.68 -6.12
N PRO A 81 13.56 -3.42 -6.14
CA PRO A 81 14.58 -4.46 -6.29
C PRO A 81 14.54 -5.47 -5.14
N MET A 82 14.46 -4.99 -3.90
CA MET A 82 14.36 -5.87 -2.72
C MET A 82 13.13 -6.78 -2.79
N ARG A 83 11.98 -6.26 -3.25
CA ARG A 83 10.77 -7.07 -3.44
C ARG A 83 10.92 -8.13 -4.52
N LEU A 84 11.68 -7.84 -5.57
CA LEU A 84 11.98 -8.80 -6.64
C LEU A 84 12.85 -9.94 -6.09
N GLU A 85 13.92 -9.61 -5.36
CA GLU A 85 14.78 -10.59 -4.69
C GLU A 85 13.98 -11.49 -3.73
N ASP A 86 13.09 -10.90 -2.92
CA ASP A 86 12.20 -11.64 -2.03
C ASP A 86 11.27 -12.63 -2.77
N VAL A 87 10.85 -12.30 -3.98
CA VAL A 87 10.02 -13.17 -4.83
C VAL A 87 10.87 -14.28 -5.44
N GLN A 88 12.06 -13.95 -5.94
CA GLN A 88 13.02 -14.93 -6.48
C GLN A 88 13.40 -15.98 -5.42
N ALA A 89 13.72 -15.54 -4.20
CA ALA A 89 14.00 -16.45 -3.10
C ALA A 89 12.79 -17.36 -2.75
N LYS A 90 11.55 -16.91 -2.98
CA LYS A 90 10.35 -17.75 -2.81
C LYS A 90 10.17 -18.75 -3.95
N ILE A 91 10.53 -18.37 -5.18
CA ILE A 91 10.56 -19.25 -6.35
C ILE A 91 11.54 -20.39 -6.10
N GLU A 92 12.80 -20.08 -5.80
CA GLU A 92 13.85 -21.06 -5.52
C GLU A 92 13.46 -22.04 -4.41
N LYS A 93 12.93 -21.53 -3.30
CA LYS A 93 12.43 -22.37 -2.19
C LYS A 93 11.28 -23.29 -2.62
N THR A 94 10.42 -22.84 -3.54
CA THR A 94 9.29 -23.63 -4.04
C THR A 94 9.77 -24.69 -5.04
N GLU A 95 10.70 -24.34 -5.93
CA GLU A 95 11.31 -25.27 -6.89
C GLU A 95 12.09 -26.38 -6.17
N LYS A 96 12.93 -26.03 -5.20
CA LYS A 96 13.62 -27.02 -4.35
C LYS A 96 12.65 -27.95 -3.63
N LYS A 97 11.50 -27.43 -3.19
CA LYS A 97 10.48 -28.25 -2.53
C LYS A 97 9.79 -29.21 -3.50
N ILE A 98 9.50 -28.78 -4.73
CA ILE A 98 8.96 -29.65 -5.79
C ILE A 98 9.97 -30.77 -6.10
N ASP A 99 11.23 -30.40 -6.29
CA ASP A 99 12.35 -31.31 -6.56
C ASP A 99 12.52 -32.37 -5.46
N ASP A 100 12.47 -31.95 -4.18
CA ASP A 100 12.54 -32.87 -3.04
C ASP A 100 11.38 -33.90 -3.02
N TYR A 101 10.17 -33.51 -3.44
CA TYR A 101 9.02 -34.41 -3.51
C TYR A 101 9.11 -35.36 -4.71
N GLN A 102 9.54 -34.86 -5.88
CA GLN A 102 9.70 -35.67 -7.08
C GLN A 102 10.75 -36.77 -6.91
N HIS A 103 11.85 -36.46 -6.22
CA HIS A 103 12.94 -37.40 -5.96
C HIS A 103 12.76 -38.22 -4.66
N GLY A 104 11.59 -38.15 -4.02
CA GLY A 104 11.30 -38.92 -2.80
C GLY A 104 12.10 -38.53 -1.56
N ARG A 105 12.84 -37.41 -1.58
CA ARG A 105 13.53 -36.84 -0.41
C ARG A 105 12.56 -36.36 0.66
N LYS A 106 11.32 -36.05 0.25
CA LYS A 106 10.20 -35.69 1.14
C LYS A 106 8.94 -36.43 0.72
N THR A 107 8.10 -36.71 1.71
CA THR A 107 6.77 -37.31 1.51
C THR A 107 5.70 -36.42 2.15
N PRO A 108 4.58 -36.18 1.46
CA PRO A 108 3.49 -35.38 2.00
C PRO A 108 2.73 -36.18 3.07
N LYS A 109 2.41 -35.52 4.20
CA LYS A 109 1.78 -36.17 5.37
C LYS A 109 0.25 -36.15 5.35
N LYS A 110 -0.35 -35.18 4.67
CA LYS A 110 -1.80 -34.89 4.76
C LYS A 110 -2.58 -35.16 3.47
N VAL A 111 -1.91 -35.14 2.34
CA VAL A 111 -2.49 -35.23 1.00
C VAL A 111 -1.60 -36.14 0.16
N ASP A 112 -2.15 -36.68 -0.92
CA ASP A 112 -1.39 -37.47 -1.89
C ASP A 112 -0.30 -36.62 -2.59
N LEU A 113 0.67 -37.30 -3.19
CA LEU A 113 1.81 -36.66 -3.84
C LEU A 113 1.39 -35.77 -5.01
N GLN A 114 0.45 -36.23 -5.83
CA GLN A 114 0.02 -35.51 -7.02
C GLN A 114 -0.65 -34.19 -6.65
N THR A 115 -1.64 -34.22 -5.76
CA THR A 115 -2.32 -33.02 -5.25
C THR A 115 -1.34 -32.05 -4.58
N CYS A 116 -0.34 -32.58 -3.87
CA CYS A 116 0.70 -31.74 -3.26
C CYS A 116 1.53 -31.01 -4.33
N LEU A 117 1.99 -31.72 -5.35
CA LEU A 117 2.77 -31.17 -6.45
C LEU A 117 1.96 -30.14 -7.25
N ASP A 118 0.70 -30.45 -7.58
CA ASP A 118 -0.19 -29.52 -8.28
C ASP A 118 -0.35 -28.19 -7.52
N GLY A 119 -0.51 -28.27 -6.19
CA GLY A 119 -0.58 -27.08 -5.33
C GLY A 119 0.73 -26.28 -5.30
N LEU A 120 1.88 -26.95 -5.35
CA LEU A 120 3.18 -26.30 -5.43
C LEU A 120 3.42 -25.67 -6.80
N HIS A 121 3.02 -26.33 -7.90
CA HIS A 121 3.10 -25.78 -9.25
C HIS A 121 2.25 -24.52 -9.39
N ARG A 122 0.99 -24.53 -8.94
CA ARG A 122 0.14 -23.31 -8.91
C ARG A 122 0.76 -22.18 -8.09
N ARG A 123 1.40 -22.52 -6.97
CA ARG A 123 2.12 -21.55 -6.14
C ARG A 123 3.34 -21.00 -6.88
N LEU A 124 4.08 -21.84 -7.61
CA LEU A 124 5.23 -21.45 -8.41
C LEU A 124 4.82 -20.52 -9.54
N GLU A 125 3.79 -20.88 -10.32
CA GLU A 125 3.21 -20.04 -11.38
C GLU A 125 2.82 -18.66 -10.86
N LYS A 126 2.14 -18.60 -9.70
CA LYS A 126 1.80 -17.34 -9.04
C LYS A 126 3.03 -16.49 -8.71
N TRP A 127 4.11 -17.10 -8.25
CA TRP A 127 5.34 -16.35 -7.93
C TRP A 127 6.08 -15.92 -9.19
N LYS A 128 6.16 -16.75 -10.23
CA LYS A 128 6.75 -16.40 -11.53
C LYS A 128 6.01 -15.24 -12.18
N SER A 129 4.67 -15.31 -12.25
CA SER A 129 3.84 -14.19 -12.71
C SER A 129 4.10 -12.90 -11.91
N LYS A 130 4.34 -13.01 -10.59
CA LYS A 130 4.66 -11.86 -9.76
C LYS A 130 6.07 -11.33 -10.03
N GLU A 131 7.03 -12.20 -10.28
CA GLU A 131 8.40 -11.83 -10.68
C GLU A 131 8.37 -11.05 -12.00
N ASP A 132 7.64 -11.55 -12.99
CA ASP A 132 7.49 -10.91 -14.31
C ASP A 132 6.87 -9.51 -14.19
N GLU A 133 5.81 -9.36 -13.38
CA GLU A 133 5.20 -8.05 -13.09
C GLU A 133 6.22 -7.07 -12.50
N LEU A 134 7.04 -7.52 -11.53
CA LEU A 134 8.02 -6.67 -10.88
C LEU A 134 9.19 -6.31 -11.80
N LYS A 135 9.68 -7.27 -12.61
CA LYS A 135 10.69 -7.02 -13.65
C LYS A 135 10.21 -6.00 -14.67
N HIS A 136 8.99 -6.17 -15.18
CA HIS A 136 8.39 -5.22 -16.10
C HIS A 136 8.35 -3.80 -15.52
N HIS A 137 7.95 -3.64 -14.25
CA HIS A 137 7.97 -2.34 -13.60
C HIS A 137 9.38 -1.76 -13.44
N LEU A 138 10.37 -2.60 -13.13
CA LEU A 138 11.76 -2.19 -13.01
C LEU A 138 12.32 -1.70 -14.35
N ASP A 139 12.09 -2.47 -15.42
CA ASP A 139 12.57 -2.16 -16.78
C ASP A 139 11.95 -0.87 -17.32
N GLN A 140 10.66 -0.63 -17.03
CA GLN A 140 9.95 0.58 -17.46
C GLN A 140 10.13 1.77 -16.51
N GLY A 141 10.84 1.63 -15.39
CA GLY A 141 10.98 2.69 -14.37
C GLY A 141 9.66 3.10 -13.70
N THR A 142 8.65 2.22 -13.74
CA THR A 142 7.33 2.43 -13.16
C THR A 142 7.22 1.73 -11.81
N ILE A 143 6.09 1.93 -11.11
CA ILE A 143 5.82 1.23 -9.84
C ILE A 143 4.55 0.39 -9.93
N PRO A 144 4.50 -0.75 -9.22
CA PRO A 144 3.26 -1.50 -9.07
C PRO A 144 2.13 -0.68 -8.47
N ARG A 145 0.90 -1.06 -8.78
CA ARG A 145 -0.30 -0.35 -8.30
C ARG A 145 -0.36 -0.33 -6.77
N VAL A 146 -0.39 0.88 -6.20
CA VAL A 146 -0.54 1.09 -4.76
C VAL A 146 -2.03 1.12 -4.39
N ILE A 147 -2.42 0.25 -3.46
CA ILE A 147 -3.76 0.23 -2.87
C ILE A 147 -3.70 0.96 -1.53
N PHE A 148 -4.13 2.22 -1.52
CA PHE A 148 -4.31 2.98 -0.27
C PHE A 148 -5.31 2.26 0.64
N GLY A 149 -5.05 2.26 1.96
CA GLY A 149 -5.84 1.53 2.96
C GLY A 149 -5.47 0.08 3.20
N GLY A 150 -4.47 -0.42 2.49
CA GLY A 150 -3.99 -1.79 2.62
C GLY A 150 -4.78 -2.78 1.76
N LYS A 151 -4.03 -3.65 1.08
CA LYS A 151 -4.56 -4.69 0.19
C LYS A 151 -5.54 -5.64 0.89
N GLN A 152 -5.26 -5.99 2.15
CA GLN A 152 -6.15 -6.86 2.93
C GLN A 152 -7.53 -6.24 3.16
N ASN A 153 -7.59 -4.96 3.53
CA ASN A 153 -8.85 -4.26 3.77
C ASN A 153 -9.63 -4.06 2.47
N PHE A 154 -8.94 -3.82 1.36
CA PHE A 154 -9.58 -3.80 0.03
C PHE A 154 -10.30 -5.12 -0.27
N TYR A 155 -9.68 -6.28 -0.01
CA TYR A 155 -10.35 -7.57 -0.19
C TYR A 155 -11.46 -7.83 0.85
N LYS A 156 -11.32 -7.35 2.09
CA LYS A 156 -12.42 -7.41 3.07
C LYS A 156 -13.63 -6.64 2.55
N ARG A 157 -13.43 -5.45 1.98
CA ARG A 157 -14.49 -4.64 1.35
C ARG A 157 -15.14 -5.39 0.19
N LEU A 158 -14.35 -5.98 -0.72
CA LEU A 158 -14.89 -6.75 -1.85
C LEU A 158 -15.73 -7.96 -1.40
N LYS A 159 -15.43 -8.52 -0.22
CA LYS A 159 -16.18 -9.64 0.38
C LYS A 159 -17.35 -9.18 1.27
N GLY A 160 -17.68 -7.89 1.28
CA GLY A 160 -18.75 -7.33 2.12
C GLY A 160 -18.47 -7.38 3.63
N LYS A 161 -17.21 -7.61 4.04
CA LYS A 161 -16.85 -7.73 5.47
C LYS A 161 -16.62 -6.39 6.17
N ILE A 162 -16.42 -5.34 5.39
CA ILE A 162 -16.34 -3.95 5.86
C ILE A 162 -17.13 -3.07 4.90
N THR A 163 -17.71 -1.99 5.41
CA THR A 163 -18.45 -1.02 4.64
C THR A 163 -17.51 -0.14 3.81
N ASN A 164 -18.10 0.61 2.86
CA ASN A 164 -17.35 1.58 2.07
C ASN A 164 -16.81 2.73 2.94
N GLU A 165 -17.51 3.07 4.01
CA GLU A 165 -17.14 4.14 4.94
C GLU A 165 -15.96 3.72 5.81
N GLU A 166 -16.03 2.54 6.43
CA GLU A 166 -14.91 1.95 7.17
C GLU A 166 -13.64 1.85 6.30
N TRP A 167 -13.79 1.45 5.03
CA TRP A 167 -12.67 1.43 4.10
C TRP A 167 -12.18 2.82 3.69
N LYS A 168 -12.99 3.88 3.74
CA LYS A 168 -12.53 5.26 3.52
C LYS A 168 -11.77 5.77 4.73
N ASP A 169 -12.22 5.46 5.94
CA ASP A 169 -11.60 5.90 7.20
C ASP A 169 -10.18 5.35 7.35
N LEU A 170 -10.01 4.05 7.05
CA LEU A 170 -8.70 3.37 7.07
C LEU A 170 -7.64 4.00 6.15
N ARG A 171 -8.02 4.89 5.21
CA ARG A 171 -7.10 5.55 4.26
C ARG A 171 -7.00 7.05 4.48
N SER A 172 -7.90 7.59 5.29
CA SER A 172 -8.02 9.02 5.57
C SER A 172 -7.25 9.39 6.84
N ASN A 173 -7.03 8.44 7.74
CA ASN A 173 -6.33 8.65 9.02
C ASN A 173 -4.80 8.81 8.92
N GLN A 174 -4.28 9.30 7.78
CA GLN A 174 -2.84 9.40 7.51
C GLN A 174 -2.31 10.83 7.48
N LEU A 175 -3.16 11.85 7.69
CA LEU A 175 -2.71 13.25 7.82
C LEU A 175 -1.72 13.39 8.99
N TYR A 176 -1.89 12.58 10.04
CA TYR A 176 -1.01 12.54 11.18
C TYR A 176 -0.62 11.10 11.51
N GLU A 177 0.45 10.58 10.90
CA GLU A 177 1.11 9.34 11.39
C GLU A 177 1.64 9.45 12.85
N LYS A 178 1.40 10.59 13.53
CA LYS A 178 1.91 10.97 14.85
C LYS A 178 0.84 11.54 15.80
N VAL A 179 -0.45 11.42 15.49
CA VAL A 179 -1.55 11.84 16.40
C VAL A 179 -2.48 10.65 16.57
N TRP A 180 -2.54 10.12 17.79
CA TRP A 180 -3.61 9.19 18.17
C TRP A 180 -4.79 10.02 18.66
N VAL A 181 -5.89 10.00 17.91
CA VAL A 181 -7.19 10.48 18.41
C VAL A 181 -7.81 9.31 19.16
N ILE A 182 -7.81 9.39 20.50
CA ILE A 182 -8.51 8.43 21.36
C ILE A 182 -9.91 8.98 21.57
N ARG A 183 -10.91 8.25 21.10
CA ARG A 183 -12.33 8.50 21.39
C ARG A 183 -12.59 7.91 22.78
N SER A 184 -12.97 8.74 23.74
CA SER A 184 -13.47 8.32 25.06
C SER A 184 -14.94 7.98 24.99
#